data_AF-A0A7Y0CMF0-F1
#
_entry.id   AF-A0A7Y0CMF0-F1
#
_cell.length_a   1.000
_cell.length_b   1.000
_cell.length_c   1.000
_cell.angle_alpha   90.00
_cell.angle_beta   90.00
_cell.angle_gamma   90.00
#
_symmetry.space_group_name_H-M   'P 1'
#
loop_
_entity.id
_entity.type
_entity.pdbx_description
1 polymer ?
#
loop_
_entity_poly.entity_id
_entity_poly.type
_entity_poly.pdbx_seq_one_letter_code
_entity_poly.pdbx_strand_id
1 'polypeptide(L)'
;MTLTYTASASDQQPYGSYRIDVYSQKAGRRMTLYGKPALCQFIDLEANVDVSTVCERPLLIPNTKPRQMVDFWAICGGVATFYILKRPSDVEITGTETSAFNQFCRWAEDNKAHVKIVNIADFETNRIRYDNWSSILQHLIAHRGQVTDHLVNHCEKAILQTATLQDIENDIADVDAMLVRAAVFTLLARGHLKCDSIDTIQLNSFTKVVKV
;
A
#
# COMPACT_ATOMS: atom_id res chain seq x y z
N MET A 1 4.34 -19.93 -16.17
CA MET A 1 3.50 -18.81 -16.66
C MET A 1 3.60 -17.70 -15.63
N THR A 2 3.90 -16.47 -16.02
CA THR A 2 3.99 -15.36 -15.06
C THR A 2 2.59 -14.81 -14.85
N LEU A 3 2.06 -14.90 -13.63
CA LEU A 3 0.78 -14.29 -13.28
C LEU A 3 0.90 -12.78 -13.39
N THR A 4 -0.03 -12.12 -14.07
CA THR A 4 -0.01 -10.66 -14.24
C THR A 4 -1.44 -10.16 -14.29
N TYR A 5 -1.76 -9.22 -13.40
CA TYR A 5 -3.08 -8.58 -13.31
C TYR A 5 -2.89 -7.07 -13.41
N THR A 6 -3.52 -6.46 -14.41
CA THR A 6 -3.41 -5.03 -14.69
C THR A 6 -4.69 -4.26 -14.41
N ALA A 7 -5.83 -4.95 -14.25
CA ALA A 7 -7.14 -4.37 -13.99
C ALA A 7 -8.00 -5.30 -13.12
N SER A 8 -9.00 -4.71 -12.46
CA SER A 8 -10.01 -5.45 -11.70
C SER A 8 -10.77 -6.44 -12.59
N ALA A 9 -11.05 -7.62 -12.06
CA ALA A 9 -11.95 -8.60 -12.68
C ALA A 9 -13.43 -8.23 -12.52
N SER A 10 -13.79 -7.29 -11.64
CA SER A 10 -15.17 -6.85 -11.47
C SER A 10 -15.31 -5.47 -10.82
N ASP A 11 -16.22 -4.67 -11.35
CA ASP A 11 -16.61 -3.37 -10.77
C ASP A 11 -17.85 -3.46 -9.87
N GLN A 12 -18.33 -4.67 -9.57
CA GLN A 12 -19.50 -4.84 -8.71
C GLN A 12 -19.17 -4.43 -7.28
N GLN A 13 -19.85 -3.39 -6.80
CA GLN A 13 -19.72 -2.92 -5.42
C GLN A 13 -20.28 -3.97 -4.44
N PRO A 14 -19.48 -4.43 -3.47
CA PRO A 14 -19.99 -5.25 -2.38
C PRO A 14 -21.10 -4.52 -1.61
N TYR A 15 -22.17 -5.23 -1.26
CA TYR A 15 -23.30 -4.65 -0.53
C TYR A 15 -22.84 -3.99 0.78
N GLY A 16 -23.33 -2.77 1.06
CA GLY A 16 -23.02 -2.03 2.29
C GLY A 16 -21.60 -1.43 2.37
N SER A 17 -20.75 -1.65 1.36
CA SER A 17 -19.44 -0.99 1.28
C SER A 17 -19.55 0.37 0.59
N TYR A 18 -18.74 1.35 0.97
CA TYR A 18 -18.62 2.60 0.23
C TYR A 18 -17.47 2.52 -0.78
N ARG A 19 -17.65 3.16 -1.94
CA ARG A 19 -16.64 3.23 -3.00
C ARG A 19 -15.61 4.31 -2.69
N ILE A 20 -14.34 4.01 -2.92
CA ILE A 20 -13.21 4.93 -2.77
C ILE A 20 -12.35 4.81 -4.03
N ASP A 21 -12.14 5.92 -4.73
CA ASP A 21 -11.22 5.95 -5.87
C ASP A 21 -9.87 6.51 -5.42
N VAL A 22 -8.80 5.74 -5.64
CA VAL A 22 -7.42 6.12 -5.26
C VAL A 22 -6.50 6.05 -6.48
N TYR A 23 -5.40 6.81 -6.47
CA TYR A 23 -4.35 6.67 -7.48
C TYR A 23 -3.20 5.84 -6.91
N SER A 24 -2.84 4.75 -7.58
CA SER A 24 -1.70 3.92 -7.22
C SER A 24 -0.46 4.34 -7.98
N GLN A 25 0.62 4.63 -7.27
CA GLN A 25 1.90 4.89 -7.90
C GLN A 25 2.48 3.59 -8.47
N LYS A 26 2.29 2.47 -7.78
CA LYS A 26 2.81 1.15 -8.16
C LYS A 26 2.07 0.49 -9.32
N ALA A 27 0.78 0.78 -9.49
CA ALA A 27 0.02 0.37 -10.66
C ALA A 27 0.05 1.42 -11.78
N GLY A 28 0.43 2.67 -11.48
CA GLY A 28 0.43 3.78 -12.44
C GLY A 28 -0.98 4.17 -12.93
N ARG A 29 -2.03 3.86 -12.16
CA ARG A 29 -3.43 4.11 -12.54
C ARG A 29 -4.33 4.36 -11.34
N ARG A 30 -5.54 4.84 -11.64
CA ARG A 30 -6.63 4.89 -10.66
C ARG A 30 -7.15 3.47 -10.37
N MET A 31 -7.46 3.21 -9.11
CA MET A 31 -8.04 1.96 -8.59
C MET A 31 -9.34 2.26 -7.86
N THR A 32 -10.27 1.30 -7.90
CA THR A 32 -11.55 1.41 -7.18
C THR A 32 -11.57 0.46 -6.00
N LEU A 33 -11.58 1.00 -4.79
CA LEU A 33 -11.59 0.25 -3.55
C LEU A 33 -12.98 0.30 -2.90
N TYR A 34 -13.28 -0.68 -2.06
CA TYR A 34 -14.56 -0.78 -1.38
C TYR A 34 -14.37 -0.95 0.12
N GLY A 35 -14.73 0.09 0.88
CA GLY A 35 -14.64 0.13 2.34
C GLY A 35 -13.25 0.42 2.90
N LYS A 36 -13.22 0.73 4.20
CA LYS A 36 -12.00 1.05 4.98
C LYS A 36 -10.93 -0.06 4.92
N PRO A 37 -11.27 -1.35 5.04
CA PRO A 37 -10.26 -2.41 5.03
C PRO A 37 -9.46 -2.47 3.72
N ALA A 38 -10.14 -2.29 2.58
CA ALA A 38 -9.46 -2.23 1.29
C ALA A 38 -8.52 -1.02 1.18
N LEU A 39 -8.93 0.14 1.72
CA LEU A 39 -8.07 1.32 1.77
C LEU A 39 -6.83 1.11 2.65
N CYS A 40 -6.98 0.52 3.83
CA CYS A 40 -5.85 0.19 4.71
C CYS A 40 -4.87 -0.77 4.03
N GLN A 41 -5.38 -1.84 3.41
CA GLN A 41 -4.52 -2.77 2.67
C GLN A 41 -3.81 -2.12 1.48
N PHE A 42 -4.51 -1.24 0.75
CA PHE A 42 -3.91 -0.45 -0.31
C PHE A 42 -2.75 0.40 0.22
N ILE A 43 -2.95 1.08 1.36
CA ILE A 43 -1.91 1.88 2.00
C ILE A 43 -0.70 1.01 2.37
N ASP A 44 -0.92 -0.17 2.96
CA ASP A 44 0.19 -1.09 3.30
C ASP A 44 0.95 -1.57 2.05
N LEU A 45 0.25 -1.78 0.94
CA LEU A 45 0.88 -2.16 -0.33
C LEU A 45 1.67 -1.01 -0.95
N GLU A 46 1.17 0.23 -0.91
CA GLU A 46 1.89 1.40 -1.40
C GLU A 46 3.09 1.77 -0.51
N ALA A 47 2.97 1.60 0.81
CA ALA A 47 4.03 1.87 1.78
C ALA A 47 5.18 0.85 1.73
N ASN A 48 4.92 -0.38 1.30
CA ASN A 48 5.92 -1.45 1.31
C ASN A 48 6.89 -1.36 0.13
N VAL A 49 8.16 -1.05 0.39
CA VAL A 49 9.23 -0.89 -0.62
C VAL A 49 9.43 -2.14 -1.51
N ASP A 50 9.18 -3.33 -0.98
CA ASP A 50 9.33 -4.58 -1.74
C ASP A 50 8.22 -4.77 -2.79
N VAL A 51 7.15 -3.99 -2.73
CA VAL A 51 6.03 -4.09 -3.67
C VAL A 51 6.33 -3.29 -4.92
N SER A 52 6.43 -3.96 -6.07
CA SER A 52 6.71 -3.31 -7.36
C SER A 52 5.45 -3.06 -8.20
N THR A 53 4.38 -3.82 -7.96
CA THR A 53 3.13 -3.75 -8.74
C THR A 53 1.96 -4.19 -7.88
N VAL A 54 0.79 -3.60 -8.10
CA VAL A 54 -0.44 -3.91 -7.37
C VAL A 54 -1.65 -3.90 -8.30
N CYS A 55 -2.65 -4.73 -7.99
CA CYS A 55 -3.96 -4.75 -8.63
C CYS A 55 -5.04 -5.06 -7.60
N GLU A 56 -6.10 -4.26 -7.56
CA GLU A 56 -7.32 -4.56 -6.81
C GLU A 56 -8.13 -5.64 -7.53
N ARG A 57 -8.79 -6.47 -6.75
CA ARG A 57 -9.82 -7.41 -7.20
C ARG A 57 -9.43 -8.19 -8.46
N PRO A 58 -8.23 -8.82 -8.49
CA PRO A 58 -7.67 -9.43 -9.68
C PRO A 58 -8.52 -10.58 -10.23
N LEU A 59 -9.21 -11.33 -9.37
CA LEU A 59 -9.99 -12.50 -9.74
C LEU A 59 -11.02 -12.90 -8.66
N LEU A 60 -12.03 -13.63 -9.10
CA LEU A 60 -12.95 -14.38 -8.25
C LEU A 60 -12.41 -15.80 -8.05
N ILE A 61 -12.43 -16.30 -6.81
CA ILE A 61 -12.04 -17.67 -6.50
C ILE A 61 -13.13 -18.63 -7.02
N PRO A 62 -12.82 -19.53 -7.96
CA PRO A 62 -13.81 -20.46 -8.50
C PRO A 62 -14.41 -21.35 -7.40
N ASN A 63 -15.67 -21.76 -7.58
CA ASN A 63 -16.35 -22.74 -6.74
C ASN A 63 -16.48 -22.38 -5.25
N THR A 64 -16.32 -21.11 -4.88
CA THR A 64 -16.64 -20.60 -3.54
C THR A 64 -18.12 -20.23 -3.43
N LYS A 65 -18.74 -20.57 -2.30
CA LYS A 65 -20.12 -20.21 -1.95
C LYS A 65 -20.13 -19.68 -0.51
N PRO A 66 -20.40 -18.38 -0.28
CA PRO A 66 -20.63 -17.34 -1.29
C PRO A 66 -19.39 -17.08 -2.18
N ARG A 67 -19.59 -16.41 -3.32
CA ARG A 67 -18.47 -16.07 -4.23
C ARG A 67 -17.45 -15.22 -3.48
N GLN A 68 -16.23 -15.73 -3.37
CA GLN A 68 -15.13 -15.05 -2.71
C GLN A 68 -14.26 -14.34 -3.76
N MET A 69 -14.05 -13.04 -3.56
CA MET A 69 -13.14 -12.22 -4.36
C MET A 69 -11.76 -12.23 -3.69
N VAL A 70 -10.69 -12.26 -4.49
CA VAL A 70 -9.37 -11.90 -3.97
C VAL A 70 -9.29 -10.38 -3.91
N ASP A 71 -8.95 -9.79 -2.78
CA ASP A 71 -9.02 -8.33 -2.61
C ASP A 71 -7.89 -7.61 -3.33
N PHE A 72 -6.66 -8.13 -3.25
CA PHE A 72 -5.52 -7.60 -3.99
C PHE A 72 -4.61 -8.69 -4.54
N TRP A 73 -3.91 -8.37 -5.61
CA TRP A 73 -2.71 -9.06 -6.04
C TRP A 73 -1.57 -8.05 -6.11
N ALA A 74 -0.38 -8.48 -5.71
CA ALA A 74 0.81 -7.66 -5.81
C ALA A 74 2.05 -8.51 -6.11
N ILE A 75 3.07 -7.90 -6.69
CA ILE A 75 4.41 -8.49 -6.76
C ILE A 75 5.22 -7.93 -5.60
N CYS A 76 5.59 -8.80 -4.65
CA CYS A 76 6.31 -8.45 -3.43
C CYS A 76 7.66 -9.17 -3.43
N GLY A 77 8.78 -8.45 -3.48
CA GLY A 77 10.12 -9.04 -3.55
C GLY A 77 10.29 -9.96 -4.77
N GLY A 78 9.62 -9.65 -5.88
CA GLY A 78 9.60 -10.48 -7.09
C GLY A 78 8.63 -11.66 -7.06
N VAL A 79 7.88 -11.88 -5.97
CA VAL A 79 6.94 -12.99 -5.81
C VAL A 79 5.49 -12.49 -5.89
N ALA A 80 4.69 -13.13 -6.74
CA ALA A 80 3.26 -12.87 -6.81
C ALA A 80 2.58 -13.25 -5.49
N THR A 81 1.82 -12.33 -4.92
CA THR A 81 1.12 -12.51 -3.65
C THR A 81 -0.33 -12.05 -3.79
N PHE A 82 -1.26 -12.95 -3.48
CA PHE A 82 -2.69 -12.67 -3.38
C PHE A 82 -3.05 -12.32 -1.93
N TYR A 83 -3.84 -11.28 -1.73
CA TYR A 83 -4.28 -10.82 -0.43
C TYR A 83 -5.79 -10.97 -0.32
N ILE A 84 -6.22 -11.55 0.79
CA ILE A 84 -7.62 -11.80 1.11
C ILE A 84 -7.91 -11.22 2.48
N LEU A 85 -8.80 -10.25 2.53
CA LEU A 85 -9.22 -9.55 3.74
C LEU A 85 -10.31 -10.36 4.43
N LYS A 86 -10.07 -10.73 5.69
CA LYS A 86 -11.06 -11.46 6.51
C LYS A 86 -11.38 -10.72 7.79
N ARG A 87 -12.65 -10.76 8.18
CA ARG A 87 -13.06 -10.42 9.55
C ARG A 87 -12.73 -11.56 10.51
N PRO A 88 -12.50 -11.27 11.79
CA PRO A 88 -12.35 -12.31 12.82
C PRO A 88 -13.50 -13.32 12.83
N SER A 89 -14.74 -12.86 12.59
CA SER A 89 -15.94 -13.71 12.48
C SER A 89 -15.94 -14.65 11.27
N ASP A 90 -15.17 -14.31 10.23
CA ASP A 90 -15.13 -15.04 8.96
C ASP A 90 -13.98 -16.09 8.95
N VAL A 91 -13.29 -16.27 10.08
CA VAL A 91 -12.23 -17.28 10.27
C VAL A 91 -12.81 -18.65 10.66
N GLU A 92 -14.04 -18.68 11.20
CA GLU A 92 -14.79 -19.91 11.47
C GLU A 92 -15.51 -20.39 10.20
N ILE A 93 -14.77 -21.06 9.31
CA ILE A 93 -15.31 -21.51 8.02
C ILE A 93 -15.80 -22.97 8.10
N THR A 94 -17.03 -23.18 7.61
CA THR A 94 -17.66 -24.50 7.43
C THR A 94 -16.95 -25.33 6.33
N GLY A 95 -16.90 -26.66 6.48
CA GLY A 95 -15.98 -27.56 5.77
C GLY A 95 -15.99 -27.55 4.23
N THR A 96 -17.01 -27.02 3.56
CA THR A 96 -17.05 -26.89 2.08
C THR A 96 -16.28 -25.69 1.54
N GLU A 97 -16.34 -24.55 2.22
CA GLU A 97 -15.57 -23.33 1.86
C GLU A 97 -14.06 -23.57 1.99
N THR A 98 -13.66 -24.40 2.97
CA THR A 98 -12.28 -24.87 3.13
C THR A 98 -11.76 -25.58 1.88
N SER A 99 -12.60 -26.34 1.17
CA SER A 99 -12.14 -27.15 0.02
C SER A 99 -11.81 -26.33 -1.22
N ALA A 100 -12.62 -25.32 -1.58
CA ALA A 100 -12.39 -24.47 -2.74
C ALA A 100 -11.26 -23.45 -2.48
N PHE A 101 -11.22 -22.89 -1.28
CA PHE A 101 -10.13 -22.04 -0.83
C PHE A 101 -8.79 -22.78 -0.83
N ASN A 102 -8.75 -24.01 -0.31
CA ASN A 102 -7.53 -24.83 -0.33
C ASN A 102 -7.09 -25.18 -1.77
N GLN A 103 -8.02 -25.41 -2.69
CA GLN A 103 -7.69 -25.60 -4.11
C GLN A 103 -7.08 -24.34 -4.71
N PHE A 104 -7.59 -23.16 -4.37
CA PHE A 104 -7.00 -21.89 -4.79
C PHE A 104 -5.60 -21.69 -4.22
N CYS A 105 -5.37 -21.99 -2.94
CA CYS A 105 -4.03 -21.93 -2.34
C CYS A 105 -3.05 -22.85 -3.06
N ARG A 106 -3.45 -24.11 -3.33
CA ARG A 106 -2.62 -25.05 -4.10
C ARG A 106 -2.33 -24.55 -5.52
N TRP A 107 -3.34 -24.03 -6.21
CA TRP A 107 -3.14 -23.42 -7.53
C TRP A 107 -2.16 -22.24 -7.46
N ALA A 108 -2.24 -21.40 -6.43
CA ALA A 108 -1.29 -20.30 -6.25
C ALA A 108 0.13 -20.83 -6.05
N GLU A 109 0.31 -21.84 -5.19
CA GLU A 109 1.59 -22.51 -4.95
C GLU A 109 2.18 -23.13 -6.23
N ASP A 110 1.37 -23.84 -7.02
CA ASP A 110 1.76 -24.41 -8.31
C ASP A 110 2.23 -23.34 -9.30
N ASN A 111 1.69 -22.11 -9.16
CA ASN A 111 2.08 -20.94 -9.93
C ASN A 111 3.17 -20.08 -9.25
N LYS A 112 3.81 -20.60 -8.19
CA LYS A 112 4.86 -19.93 -7.42
C LYS A 112 4.40 -18.58 -6.84
N ALA A 113 3.13 -18.52 -6.44
CA ALA A 113 2.52 -17.39 -5.79
C ALA A 113 2.16 -17.71 -4.34
N HIS A 114 2.08 -16.68 -3.52
CA HIS A 114 1.64 -16.77 -2.12
C HIS A 114 0.19 -16.32 -1.96
N VAL A 115 -0.49 -16.87 -0.97
CA VAL A 115 -1.78 -16.36 -0.49
C VAL A 115 -1.60 -15.85 0.93
N LYS A 116 -1.90 -14.57 1.15
CA LYS A 116 -1.88 -13.92 2.47
C LYS A 116 -3.31 -13.60 2.89
N ILE A 117 -3.70 -14.14 4.04
CA ILE A 117 -4.93 -13.74 4.71
C ILE A 117 -4.57 -12.58 5.63
N VAL A 118 -5.28 -11.47 5.49
CA VAL A 118 -5.09 -10.28 6.32
C VAL A 118 -6.29 -10.12 7.23
N ASN A 119 -6.02 -10.08 8.53
CA ASN A 119 -7.05 -9.85 9.53
C ASN A 119 -7.36 -8.36 9.58
N ILE A 120 -8.59 -7.98 9.22
CA ILE A 120 -8.95 -6.57 9.17
C ILE A 120 -9.03 -5.91 10.55
N ALA A 121 -9.07 -6.70 11.64
CA ALA A 121 -9.03 -6.16 13.00
C ALA A 121 -7.69 -5.47 13.30
N ASP A 122 -6.60 -5.92 12.66
CA ASP A 122 -5.26 -5.33 12.84
C ASP A 122 -5.20 -3.89 12.33
N PHE A 123 -6.14 -3.50 11.46
CA PHE A 123 -6.19 -2.15 10.91
C PHE A 123 -6.57 -1.08 11.93
N GLU A 124 -7.42 -1.41 12.90
CA GLU A 124 -7.82 -0.47 13.95
C GLU A 124 -6.68 -0.25 14.96
N THR A 125 -5.84 -1.26 15.20
CA THR A 125 -4.66 -1.15 16.07
C THR A 125 -3.60 -0.22 15.48
N ASN A 126 -3.50 -0.16 14.15
CA ASN A 126 -2.47 0.60 13.44
C ASN A 126 -2.99 1.92 12.84
N ARG A 127 -4.00 2.56 13.45
CA ARG A 127 -4.64 3.76 12.90
C ARG A 127 -3.66 4.89 12.56
N ILE A 128 -2.69 5.17 13.44
CA ILE A 128 -1.72 6.26 13.24
C ILE A 128 -0.89 6.05 11.97
N ARG A 129 -0.46 4.82 11.71
CA ARG A 129 0.21 4.42 10.47
C ARG A 129 -0.62 4.79 9.24
N TYR A 130 -1.90 4.40 9.22
CA TYR A 130 -2.75 4.65 8.06
C TYR A 130 -3.04 6.14 7.86
N ASP A 131 -3.24 6.90 8.94
CA ASP A 131 -3.44 8.35 8.86
C ASP A 131 -2.18 9.04 8.31
N ASN A 132 -0.99 8.66 8.79
CA ASN A 132 0.29 9.18 8.34
C ASN A 132 0.58 8.85 6.87
N TRP A 133 0.44 7.57 6.49
CA TRP A 133 0.68 7.15 5.11
C TRP A 133 -0.36 7.68 4.13
N SER A 134 -1.62 7.87 4.57
CA SER A 134 -2.63 8.56 3.76
C SER A 134 -2.18 9.99 3.44
N SER A 135 -1.68 10.73 4.43
CA SER A 135 -1.11 12.08 4.23
C SER A 135 0.09 12.06 3.28
N ILE A 136 1.03 11.13 3.48
CA ILE A 136 2.19 10.94 2.60
C ILE A 136 1.75 10.68 1.16
N LEU A 137 0.83 9.73 0.94
CA LEU A 137 0.35 9.37 -0.41
C LEU A 137 -0.36 10.54 -1.08
N GLN A 138 -1.16 11.31 -0.33
CA GLN A 138 -1.78 12.53 -0.84
C GLN A 138 -0.73 13.55 -1.29
N HIS A 139 0.33 13.77 -0.50
CA HIS A 139 1.44 14.65 -0.89
C HIS A 139 2.15 14.16 -2.15
N LEU A 140 2.42 12.86 -2.26
CA LEU A 140 3.07 12.26 -3.44
C LEU A 140 2.23 12.42 -4.71
N ILE A 141 0.91 12.29 -4.60
CA ILE A 141 0.00 12.44 -5.74
C ILE A 141 -0.16 13.93 -6.11
N ALA A 142 -0.33 14.81 -5.12
CA ALA A 142 -0.56 16.24 -5.34
C ALA A 142 0.60 16.93 -6.06
N HIS A 143 1.84 16.51 -5.78
CA HIS A 143 3.06 17.09 -6.37
C HIS A 143 3.67 16.19 -7.45
N ARG A 144 2.91 15.21 -7.94
CA ARG A 144 3.34 14.29 -9.00
C ARG A 144 3.69 15.09 -10.26
N GLY A 145 4.91 14.93 -10.75
CA GLY A 145 5.43 15.65 -11.93
C GLY A 145 6.04 17.01 -11.63
N GLN A 146 5.92 17.53 -10.40
CA GLN A 146 6.62 18.74 -9.95
C GLN A 146 7.92 18.39 -9.21
N VAL A 147 7.92 17.27 -8.48
CA VAL A 147 9.13 16.73 -7.83
C VAL A 147 10.04 16.11 -8.88
N THR A 148 11.18 16.74 -9.14
CA THR A 148 12.20 16.24 -10.09
C THR A 148 13.18 15.30 -9.40
N ASP A 149 13.79 14.39 -10.16
CA ASP A 149 14.86 13.53 -9.61
C ASP A 149 16.06 14.34 -9.12
N HIS A 150 16.31 15.53 -9.68
CA HIS A 150 17.32 16.45 -9.16
C HIS A 150 17.00 16.90 -7.73
N LEU A 151 15.76 17.29 -7.45
CA LEU A 151 15.34 17.70 -6.10
C LEU A 151 15.39 16.53 -5.12
N VAL A 152 14.94 15.34 -5.54
CA VAL A 152 15.03 14.11 -4.73
C VAL A 152 16.48 13.80 -4.36
N ASN A 153 17.38 13.83 -5.33
CA ASN A 153 18.81 13.60 -5.11
C ASN A 153 19.46 14.70 -4.26
N HIS A 154 19.01 15.95 -4.37
CA HIS A 154 19.48 17.04 -3.53
C HIS A 154 19.07 16.80 -2.07
N CYS A 155 17.80 16.47 -1.80
CA CYS A 155 17.30 16.14 -0.47
C CYS A 155 18.07 14.94 0.13
N GLU A 156 18.28 13.88 -0.66
CA GLU A 156 19.01 12.68 -0.19
C GLU A 156 20.47 12.95 0.20
N LYS A 157 21.11 13.93 -0.45
CA LYS A 157 22.47 14.37 -0.13
C LYS A 157 22.52 15.31 1.08
N ALA A 158 21.50 16.14 1.26
CA ALA A 158 21.39 17.05 2.39
C ALA A 158 21.19 16.28 3.71
N ILE A 159 20.48 15.15 3.68
CA ILE A 159 20.21 14.31 4.85
C ILE A 159 21.44 13.42 5.14
N LEU A 160 22.42 13.98 5.85
CA LEU A 160 23.64 13.26 6.27
C LEU A 160 23.43 12.40 7.53
N GLN A 161 22.52 12.82 8.40
CA GLN A 161 22.16 12.18 9.66
C GLN A 161 20.65 12.29 9.89
N THR A 162 20.17 11.87 11.06
CA THR A 162 18.78 12.09 11.47
C THR A 162 18.42 13.58 11.43
N ALA A 163 17.43 13.94 10.63
CA ALA A 163 16.93 15.31 10.47
C ALA A 163 15.40 15.31 10.61
N THR A 164 14.82 16.43 11.05
CA THR A 164 13.38 16.61 10.99
C THR A 164 12.94 17.09 9.60
N LEU A 165 11.66 16.91 9.26
CA LEU A 165 11.11 17.46 8.02
C LEU A 165 11.35 18.98 7.94
N GLN A 166 11.19 19.69 9.06
CA GLN A 166 11.42 21.12 9.16
C GLN A 166 12.89 21.50 8.91
N ASP A 167 13.85 20.74 9.45
CA ASP A 167 15.26 21.02 9.23
C ASP A 167 15.59 20.95 7.74
N ILE A 168 15.13 19.91 7.05
CA ILE A 168 15.37 19.71 5.62
C ILE A 168 14.72 20.81 4.78
N GLU A 169 13.50 21.22 5.14
CA GLU A 169 12.80 22.34 4.49
C GLU A 169 13.53 23.67 4.65
N ASN A 170 14.12 23.92 5.82
CA ASN A 170 14.88 25.14 6.07
C ASN A 170 16.26 25.11 5.39
N ASP A 171 16.91 23.95 5.32
CA ASP A 171 18.21 23.79 4.67
C ASP A 171 18.13 24.00 3.15
N ILE A 172 16.97 23.68 2.54
CA ILE A 172 16.70 23.87 1.11
C ILE A 172 15.70 25.03 0.92
N ALA A 173 16.07 26.20 1.44
CA ALA A 173 15.20 27.39 1.46
C ALA A 173 14.93 28.02 0.08
N ASP A 174 15.67 27.62 -0.96
CA ASP A 174 15.49 28.10 -2.34
C ASP A 174 14.35 27.39 -3.09
N VAL A 175 13.78 26.33 -2.50
CA VAL A 175 12.68 25.54 -3.06
C VAL A 175 11.45 25.65 -2.17
N ASP A 176 10.25 25.57 -2.76
CA ASP A 176 9.01 25.51 -1.98
C ASP A 176 9.02 24.32 -1.00
N ALA A 177 8.70 24.60 0.28
CA ALA A 177 8.77 23.62 1.35
C ALA A 177 7.88 22.38 1.10
N MET A 178 6.75 22.52 0.39
CA MET A 178 5.88 21.38 0.07
C MET A 178 6.52 20.48 -1.00
N LEU A 179 7.30 21.03 -1.93
CA LEU A 179 8.07 20.25 -2.90
C LEU A 179 9.24 19.52 -2.23
N VAL A 180 9.94 20.18 -1.30
CA VAL A 180 10.99 19.54 -0.48
C VAL A 180 10.39 18.39 0.32
N ARG A 181 9.26 18.62 1.00
CA ARG A 181 8.54 17.58 1.76
C ARG A 181 8.11 16.41 0.88
N ALA A 182 7.57 16.68 -0.31
CA ALA A 182 7.18 15.65 -1.26
C ALA A 182 8.39 14.84 -1.79
N ALA A 183 9.56 15.48 -1.94
CA ALA A 183 10.81 14.80 -2.28
C ALA A 183 11.30 13.89 -1.14
N VAL A 184 11.22 14.34 0.12
CA VAL A 184 11.53 13.52 1.31
C VAL A 184 10.58 12.32 1.39
N PHE A 185 9.28 12.52 1.18
CA PHE A 185 8.30 11.43 1.13
C PHE A 185 8.54 10.47 -0.05
N THR A 186 9.06 10.97 -1.17
CA THR A 186 9.45 10.11 -2.30
C THR A 186 10.60 9.20 -1.90
N LEU A 187 11.61 9.73 -1.18
CA LEU A 187 12.71 8.93 -0.66
C LEU A 187 12.23 7.89 0.37
N LEU A 188 11.30 8.26 1.25
CA LEU A 188 10.68 7.35 2.22
C LEU A 188 9.92 6.21 1.52
N ALA A 189 9.08 6.53 0.53
CA ALA A 189 8.32 5.54 -0.24
C ALA A 189 9.21 4.61 -1.09
N ARG A 190 10.40 5.10 -1.51
CA ARG A 190 11.42 4.29 -2.21
C ARG A 190 12.34 3.51 -1.27
N GLY A 191 12.24 3.70 0.05
CA GLY A 191 13.08 3.03 1.04
C GLY A 191 14.48 3.60 1.22
N HIS A 192 14.78 4.78 0.66
CA HIS A 192 16.05 5.49 0.87
C HIS A 192 16.10 6.18 2.23
N LEU A 193 14.93 6.47 2.81
CA LEU A 193 14.79 7.00 4.16
C LEU A 193 13.90 6.06 4.99
N LYS A 194 14.06 6.15 6.31
CA LYS A 194 13.24 5.50 7.32
C LYS A 194 12.70 6.54 8.30
N CYS A 195 11.49 6.31 8.79
CA CYS A 195 10.86 7.09 9.85
C CYS A 195 10.40 6.12 10.95
N ASP A 196 11.16 5.99 12.03
CA ASP A 196 10.86 5.02 13.10
C ASP A 196 9.54 5.32 13.83
N SER A 197 9.13 6.58 13.86
CA SER A 197 7.90 7.02 14.51
C SER A 197 6.66 6.95 13.61
N ILE A 198 6.77 6.46 12.37
CA ILE A 198 5.70 6.55 11.37
C ILE A 198 4.43 5.80 11.80
N ASP A 199 4.57 4.76 12.62
CA ASP A 199 3.47 3.93 13.09
C ASP A 199 2.91 4.39 14.44
N THR A 200 3.63 5.26 15.18
CA THR A 200 3.37 5.54 16.59
C THR A 200 3.08 7.01 16.89
N ILE A 201 3.58 7.95 16.08
CA ILE A 201 3.43 9.39 16.29
C ILE A 201 2.84 10.02 15.04
N GLN A 202 1.87 10.92 15.21
CA GLN A 202 1.27 11.65 14.10
C GLN A 202 2.31 12.51 13.37
N LEU A 203 2.31 12.40 12.05
CA LEU A 203 3.20 13.11 11.13
C LEU A 203 3.05 14.62 11.31
N ASN A 204 4.16 15.28 11.60
CA ASN A 204 4.28 16.72 11.77
C ASN A 204 5.68 17.21 11.35
N SER A 205 5.93 18.51 11.39
CA SER A 205 7.20 19.11 10.94
C SER A 205 8.43 18.62 11.73
N PHE A 206 8.27 18.15 12.97
CA PHE A 206 9.34 17.60 13.80
C PHE A 206 9.54 16.09 13.60
N THR A 207 8.82 15.47 12.66
CA THR A 207 9.00 14.04 12.34
C THR A 207 10.41 13.82 11.85
N LYS A 208 11.09 12.86 12.46
CA LYS A 208 12.48 12.53 12.14
C LYS A 208 12.54 11.50 11.03
N VAL A 209 13.38 11.77 10.05
CA VAL A 209 13.77 10.82 9.01
C VAL A 209 15.26 10.54 9.11
N VAL A 210 15.65 9.31 8.82
CA VAL A 210 17.05 8.87 8.80
C VAL A 210 17.32 8.14 7.50
N LYS A 211 18.54 8.26 6.98
CA LYS A 211 18.99 7.55 5.80
C LYS A 211 19.18 6.05 6.10
N VAL A 212 18.75 5.20 5.18
CA VAL A 212 18.89 3.73 5.26
C VAL A 212 20.27 3.29 4.78
#